data_AF-A0A7V5ANW7-F1
#
_entry.id   AF-A0A7V5ANW7-F1
#
_cell.length_a   1.000
_cell.length_b   1.000
_cell.length_c   1.000
_cell.angle_alpha   90.00
_cell.angle_beta   90.00
_cell.angle_gamma   90.00
#
_symmetry.space_group_name_H-M   'P 1'
#
loop_
_entity.id
_entity.type
_entity.pdbx_description
1 polymer ?
#
loop_
_entity_poly.entity_id
_entity_poly.type
_entity_poly.pdbx_seq_one_letter_code
_entity_poly.pdbx_strand_id
1 'polypeptide(L)'
;FLRDVEYLQAKGLALGGSLRNAVVLTEDRIVNKEGLRFPDEFVKHKVLDAIGDLSLLGMPIVGHFVAYKSGHRLNILLLRELLRHQDCWEIVTPTEKDHCPPAREGKSSFESAISYM
;
A
#
# COMPACT_ATOMS: atom_id res chain seq x y z
N PHE A 1 3.09 -18.23 3.29
CA PHE A 1 4.17 -19.06 3.88
C PHE A 1 4.40 -20.28 3.01
N LEU A 2 5.54 -20.98 3.14
CA LEU A 2 5.87 -22.16 2.34
C LEU A 2 4.77 -23.24 2.43
N ARG A 3 4.26 -23.49 3.64
CA ARG A 3 3.12 -24.41 3.89
C ARG A 3 1.85 -24.03 3.11
N ASP A 4 1.62 -22.73 2.88
CA ASP A 4 0.45 -22.26 2.15
C ASP A 4 0.67 -22.35 0.63
N VAL A 5 1.92 -22.29 0.15
CA VAL A 5 2.23 -22.33 -1.28
C VAL A 5 1.80 -23.65 -1.89
N GLU A 6 2.17 -24.78 -1.25
CA GLU A 6 1.79 -26.11 -1.72
C GLU A 6 0.26 -26.28 -1.76
N TYR A 7 -0.40 -25.83 -0.70
CA TYR A 7 -1.87 -25.84 -0.62
C TYR A 7 -2.53 -24.98 -1.70
N LEU A 8 -2.02 -23.77 -1.93
CA LEU A 8 -2.55 -22.85 -2.95
C LEU A 8 -2.35 -23.41 -4.36
N GLN A 9 -1.18 -23.98 -4.65
CA GLN A 9 -0.88 -24.58 -5.94
C GLN A 9 -1.75 -25.81 -6.23
N ALA A 10 -2.00 -26.65 -5.22
CA ALA A 10 -2.95 -27.77 -5.34
C ALA A 10 -4.38 -27.30 -5.68
N LYS A 11 -4.74 -26.05 -5.33
CA LYS A 11 -6.01 -25.41 -5.67
C LYS A 11 -5.97 -24.58 -6.97
N GLY A 12 -4.88 -24.63 -7.72
CA GLY A 12 -4.73 -23.86 -8.96
C GLY A 12 -4.41 -22.37 -8.74
N LEU A 13 -4.04 -21.97 -7.53
CA LEU A 13 -3.65 -20.59 -7.18
C LEU A 13 -2.13 -20.49 -7.06
N ALA A 14 -1.58 -19.28 -7.24
CA ALA A 14 -0.14 -19.01 -7.10
C ALA A 14 0.78 -19.93 -7.95
N LEU A 15 0.27 -20.44 -9.09
CA LEU A 15 1.01 -21.38 -9.96
C LEU A 15 2.30 -20.78 -10.54
N GLY A 16 2.33 -19.46 -10.76
CA GLY A 16 3.54 -18.73 -11.17
C GLY A 16 4.45 -18.29 -10.03
N GLY A 17 4.12 -18.63 -8.78
CA GLY A 17 4.90 -18.23 -7.61
C GLY A 17 6.27 -18.88 -7.58
N SER A 18 7.32 -18.08 -7.38
CA SER A 18 8.69 -18.57 -7.25
C SER A 18 9.52 -17.66 -6.33
N LEU A 19 10.68 -18.14 -5.87
CA LEU A 19 11.60 -17.33 -5.07
C LEU A 19 12.13 -16.08 -5.83
N ARG A 20 11.92 -16.00 -7.15
CA ARG A 20 12.30 -14.83 -7.96
C ARG A 20 11.27 -13.70 -7.93
N ASN A 21 10.01 -14.00 -7.59
CA ASN A 21 8.90 -13.04 -7.63
C ASN A 21 8.15 -12.89 -6.29
N ALA A 22 8.45 -13.73 -5.31
CA ALA A 22 7.85 -13.66 -3.98
C ALA A 22 8.89 -13.89 -2.90
N VAL A 23 8.70 -13.19 -1.77
CA VAL A 23 9.39 -13.50 -0.52
C VAL A 23 8.63 -14.66 0.14
N VAL A 24 9.32 -15.79 0.36
CA VAL A 24 8.73 -16.99 0.95
C VAL A 24 9.26 -17.18 2.36
N LEU A 25 8.34 -17.44 3.28
CA LEU A 25 8.60 -17.60 4.72
C LEU A 25 8.30 -19.04 5.16
N THR A 26 9.18 -19.62 5.97
CA THR A 26 8.84 -20.74 6.87
C THR A 26 8.39 -20.19 8.23
N GLU A 27 8.22 -21.04 9.24
CA GLU A 27 7.81 -20.58 10.59
C GLU A 27 8.92 -19.77 11.28
N ASP A 28 10.17 -20.02 10.90
CA ASP A 28 11.37 -19.57 11.59
C ASP A 28 12.30 -18.69 10.75
N ARG A 29 12.16 -18.70 9.41
CA ARG A 29 13.11 -18.00 8.52
C ARG A 29 12.54 -17.58 7.17
N ILE A 30 13.28 -16.69 6.51
CA ILE A 30 13.10 -16.33 5.10
C ILE A 30 13.84 -17.36 4.24
N VAL A 31 13.18 -17.85 3.19
CA VAL A 31 13.71 -18.91 2.30
C VAL A 31 14.58 -18.33 1.19
N ASN A 32 14.34 -17.08 0.79
CA ASN A 32 15.10 -16.40 -0.26
C ASN A 32 16.58 -16.27 0.16
N LYS A 33 17.50 -16.81 -0.66
CA LYS A 33 18.95 -16.83 -0.35
C LYS A 33 19.55 -15.44 -0.17
N GLU A 34 19.05 -14.46 -0.91
CA GLU A 34 19.48 -13.06 -0.85
C GLU A 34 18.85 -12.29 0.34
N GLY A 35 17.93 -12.92 1.08
CA GLY A 35 17.20 -12.29 2.17
C GLY A 35 16.14 -11.30 1.67
N LEU A 36 15.94 -10.23 2.44
CA LEU A 36 15.06 -9.12 2.10
C LEU A 36 15.84 -8.00 1.42
N ARG A 37 15.16 -7.26 0.54
CA ARG A 37 15.69 -6.03 -0.07
C ARG A 37 15.74 -4.88 0.94
N PHE A 38 14.81 -4.88 1.88
CA PHE A 38 14.73 -3.90 2.98
C PHE A 38 14.40 -4.62 4.30
N PRO A 39 14.90 -4.15 5.45
CA PRO A 39 14.55 -4.74 6.75
C PRO A 39 13.04 -4.76 7.03
N ASP A 40 12.31 -3.80 6.46
CA ASP A 40 10.87 -3.57 6.63
C ASP A 40 10.08 -3.87 5.32
N GLU A 41 10.61 -4.74 4.46
CA GLU A 41 10.03 -5.04 3.14
C GLU A 41 8.55 -5.47 3.19
N PHE A 42 8.15 -6.23 4.21
CA PHE A 42 6.75 -6.67 4.36
C PHE A 42 5.76 -5.51 4.53
N VAL A 43 6.12 -4.50 5.34
CA VAL A 43 5.24 -3.33 5.53
C VAL A 43 5.32 -2.39 4.35
N LYS A 44 6.50 -2.23 3.72
CA LYS A 44 6.62 -1.47 2.47
C LYS A 44 5.77 -2.07 1.34
N HIS A 45 5.69 -3.39 1.25
CA HIS A 45 4.79 -4.06 0.31
C HIS A 45 3.32 -3.79 0.61
N LYS A 46 2.92 -3.72 1.89
CA LYS A 46 1.57 -3.32 2.28
C LYS A 46 1.24 -1.86 1.94
N VAL A 47 2.22 -0.97 2.01
CA VAL A 47 2.08 0.41 1.52
C VAL A 47 1.93 0.41 0.00
N LEU A 48 2.71 -0.39 -0.73
CA LEU A 48 2.61 -0.54 -2.18
C LEU A 48 1.23 -1.09 -2.60
N ASP A 49 0.73 -2.12 -1.91
CA ASP A 49 -0.61 -2.66 -2.08
C ASP A 49 -1.67 -1.57 -1.90
N ALA A 50 -1.58 -0.77 -0.83
CA ALA A 50 -2.51 0.30 -0.55
C ALA A 50 -2.49 1.39 -1.63
N ILE A 51 -1.30 1.78 -2.12
CA ILE A 51 -1.19 2.72 -3.25
C ILE A 51 -1.91 2.15 -4.48
N GLY A 52 -1.70 0.86 -4.78
CA GLY A 52 -2.38 0.16 -5.86
C GLY A 52 -3.90 0.16 -5.70
N ASP A 53 -4.40 -0.20 -4.51
CA ASP A 53 -5.83 -0.22 -4.21
C ASP A 53 -6.46 1.18 -4.33
N LEU A 54 -5.83 2.21 -3.75
CA LEU A 54 -6.29 3.61 -3.79
C LEU A 54 -6.32 4.17 -5.22
N SER A 55 -5.40 3.72 -6.08
CA SER A 55 -5.37 4.14 -7.49
C SER A 55 -6.60 3.73 -8.29
N LEU A 56 -7.38 2.74 -7.80
CA LEU A 56 -8.66 2.34 -8.42
C LEU A 56 -9.73 3.43 -8.35
N LEU A 57 -9.54 4.48 -7.55
CA LEU A 57 -10.37 5.69 -7.61
C LEU A 57 -10.29 6.36 -8.99
N GLY A 58 -9.22 6.13 -9.75
CA GLY A 58 -9.00 6.70 -11.09
C GLY A 58 -8.41 8.10 -11.08
N MET A 59 -8.21 8.69 -9.89
CA MET A 59 -7.61 10.00 -9.70
C MET A 59 -6.62 9.97 -8.53
N PRO A 60 -5.52 10.75 -8.56
CA PRO A 60 -4.63 10.89 -7.42
C PRO A 60 -5.39 11.46 -6.21
N ILE A 61 -5.12 10.91 -5.03
CA ILE A 61 -5.67 11.42 -3.77
C ILE A 61 -4.65 12.37 -3.15
N VAL A 62 -5.08 13.60 -2.87
CA VAL A 62 -4.35 14.53 -2.01
C VAL A 62 -4.94 14.42 -0.60
N GLY A 63 -4.22 13.78 0.31
CA GLY A 63 -4.70 13.56 1.68
C GLY A 63 -3.77 12.70 2.51
N HIS A 64 -4.18 12.39 3.73
CA HIS A 64 -3.45 11.52 4.64
C HIS A 64 -4.16 10.19 4.82
N PHE A 65 -3.52 9.09 4.41
CA PHE A 65 -4.05 7.74 4.54
C PHE A 65 -3.41 7.03 5.74
N VAL A 66 -4.25 6.57 6.67
CA VAL A 66 -3.84 5.79 7.84
C VAL A 66 -4.52 4.43 7.80
N ALA A 67 -3.71 3.37 7.90
CA ALA A 67 -4.21 2.00 7.89
C ALA A 67 -3.60 1.20 9.04
N TYR A 68 -4.45 0.47 9.77
CA TYR A 68 -4.04 -0.45 10.81
C TYR A 68 -4.49 -1.87 10.45
N LYS A 69 -3.54 -2.77 10.20
CA LYS A 69 -3.79 -4.16 9.75
C LYS A 69 -4.75 -4.24 8.54
N SER A 70 -4.73 -3.23 7.68
CA SER A 70 -5.57 -3.20 6.48
C SER A 70 -5.05 -4.17 5.41
N GLY A 71 -5.95 -4.58 4.53
CA GLY A 71 -5.66 -5.29 3.30
C GLY A 71 -6.64 -4.87 2.21
N HIS A 72 -6.52 -5.46 1.02
CA HIS A 72 -7.27 -5.04 -0.18
C HIS A 72 -8.76 -4.83 0.07
N ARG A 73 -9.44 -5.78 0.73
CA ARG A 73 -10.87 -5.66 1.02
C ARG A 73 -11.22 -4.39 1.80
N LEU A 74 -10.45 -4.06 2.84
CA LEU A 74 -10.74 -2.89 3.68
C LEU A 74 -10.41 -1.58 2.95
N ASN A 75 -9.34 -1.55 2.16
CA ASN A 75 -8.99 -0.42 1.31
C ASN A 75 -10.12 -0.12 0.29
N ILE A 76 -10.67 -1.14 -0.36
CA ILE A 76 -11.80 -0.98 -1.29
C ILE A 76 -13.08 -0.53 -0.58
N LEU A 77 -13.35 -1.03 0.63
CA LEU A 77 -14.50 -0.57 1.42
C LEU A 77 -14.38 0.91 1.78
N LEU A 78 -13.18 1.37 2.16
CA LEU A 78 -12.92 2.79 2.41
C LEU A 78 -13.20 3.64 1.17
N LEU A 79 -12.70 3.24 -0.01
CA LEU A 79 -12.96 3.98 -1.26
C LEU A 79 -14.44 4.03 -1.60
N ARG A 80 -15.16 2.92 -1.42
CA ARG A 80 -16.62 2.88 -1.63
C ARG A 80 -17.34 3.84 -0.69
N GLU A 81 -16.92 3.92 0.56
CA GLU A 81 -17.52 4.82 1.53
C GLU A 81 -17.22 6.29 1.17
N LEU A 82 -15.97 6.61 0.83
CA LEU A 82 -15.57 7.94 0.35
C LEU A 82 -16.42 8.40 -0.84
N LEU A 83 -16.66 7.52 -1.81
CA LEU A 83 -17.48 7.84 -2.99
C LEU A 83 -18.97 8.04 -2.67
N ARG A 84 -19.47 7.43 -1.58
CA ARG A 84 -20.86 7.65 -1.12
C ARG A 84 -21.04 8.99 -0.42
N HIS A 85 -19.97 9.52 0.19
CA HIS A 85 -19.95 10.77 0.94
C HIS A 85 -19.27 11.89 0.14
N GLN A 86 -19.98 12.42 -0.86
CA GLN A 86 -19.47 13.49 -1.75
C GLN A 86 -19.22 14.82 -1.03
N ASP A 87 -19.74 14.99 0.19
CA ASP A 87 -19.49 16.12 1.07
C ASP A 87 -18.12 16.06 1.76
N CYS A 88 -17.43 14.91 1.69
CA CYS A 88 -16.15 14.68 2.37
C CYS A 88 -14.92 14.88 1.46
N TRP A 89 -15.11 15.26 0.19
CA TRP A 89 -14.02 15.48 -0.75
C TRP A 89 -14.42 16.44 -1.87
N GLU A 90 -13.41 17.00 -2.54
CA GLU A 90 -13.60 17.84 -3.72
C GLU A 90 -12.58 17.48 -4.81
N ILE A 91 -12.93 17.79 -6.07
CA ILE A 91 -12.00 17.67 -7.19
C ILE A 91 -11.23 18.97 -7.31
N VAL A 92 -9.92 18.90 -7.08
CA VAL A 92 -9.00 20.02 -7.31
C VAL A 92 -8.26 19.83 -8.63
N THR A 93 -8.13 20.91 -9.40
CA THR A 93 -7.27 20.95 -10.58
C THR A 93 -5.95 21.61 -10.19
N PRO A 94 -4.79 20.99 -10.44
CA PRO A 94 -3.51 21.62 -10.14
C PRO A 94 -3.33 22.90 -10.97
N THR A 95 -2.96 23.99 -10.31
CA THR A 95 -2.56 25.25 -10.92
C THR A 95 -1.04 25.29 -11.15
N GLU A 96 -0.53 26.20 -11.99
CA GLU A 96 0.92 26.34 -12.25
C GLU A 96 1.76 26.60 -10.99
N LYS A 97 1.13 27.06 -9.89
CA LYS A 97 1.78 27.31 -8.59
C LYS A 97 1.76 26.10 -7.66
N ASP A 98 0.96 25.09 -7.95
CA ASP A 98 0.90 23.85 -7.19
C ASP A 98 2.08 22.97 -7.60
N HIS A 99 3.27 23.33 -7.11
CA HIS A 99 4.37 22.38 -7.09
C HIS A 99 3.91 21.19 -6.25
N CYS A 100 3.85 20.00 -6.86
CA CYS A 100 3.75 18.75 -6.13
C CYS A 100 4.79 18.81 -4.99
N PRO A 101 4.37 18.78 -3.72
CA PRO A 101 5.32 18.89 -2.63
C PRO A 101 6.35 17.76 -2.82
N PRO A 102 7.66 18.05 -2.80
CA PRO A 102 8.67 17.03 -2.99
C PRO A 102 8.41 15.91 -1.99
N ALA A 103 8.42 14.65 -2.46
CA ALA A 103 8.27 13.48 -1.62
C ALA A 103 9.21 13.64 -0.42
N ARG A 104 8.65 13.80 0.78
CA ARG A 104 9.43 14.14 1.98
C ARG A 104 10.50 13.08 2.19
N GLU A 105 11.75 13.40 1.85
CA GLU A 105 12.90 12.59 2.20
C GLU A 105 13.00 12.54 3.72
N GLY A 106 13.07 11.32 4.25
CA GLY A 106 12.84 11.03 5.66
C GLY A 106 13.70 11.87 6.60
N LYS A 107 13.05 12.66 7.45
CA LYS A 107 13.53 12.95 8.81
C LYS A 107 12.36 12.93 9.77
N SER A 108 12.52 12.12 10.82
CA SER A 108 11.72 12.08 12.02
C SER A 108 11.70 13.46 12.68
N SER A 109 10.60 14.20 12.54
CA SER A 109 10.16 15.24 13.48
C SER A 109 8.72 15.58 13.13
N PHE A 110 7.80 15.23 14.02
CA PHE A 110 6.43 15.73 14.00
C PHE A 110 6.46 17.22 14.33
N GLU A 111 6.66 18.09 13.34
CA GLU A 111 6.35 19.50 13.49
C GLU A 111 5.62 20.00 12.24
N SER A 112 4.38 20.43 12.51
CA SER A 112 3.66 21.50 11.83
C SER A 112 3.34 21.33 10.35
N ALA A 113 2.09 20.93 10.09
CA ALA A 113 1.29 21.51 9.01
C ALA A 113 -0.20 21.38 9.35
N ILE A 114 -0.70 22.32 10.16
CA ILE A 114 -2.09 22.75 10.06
C ILE A 114 -2.08 23.91 9.05
N SER A 115 -2.83 23.76 7.96
CA SER A 115 -3.46 24.89 7.29
C SER A 115 -4.74 24.37 6.60
N TYR A 116 -5.84 25.00 6.99
CA TYR A 116 -7.29 24.80 6.73
C TYR A 116 -7.68 24.72 5.24
N MET A 117 -8.89 24.28 4.84
CA MET A 117 -10.19 24.10 5.53
C MET A 117 -10.62 22.64 5.70
#